data_AF-A0A0C9MA05-F1
#
_entry.id   AF-A0A0C9MA05-F1
#
_cell.length_a   1.000
_cell.length_b   1.000
_cell.length_c   1.000
_cell.angle_alpha   90.00
_cell.angle_beta   90.00
_cell.angle_gamma   90.00
#
_symmetry.space_group_name_H-M   'P 1'
#
loop_
_entity.id
_entity.type
_entity.pdbx_description
1 polymer ?
#
loop_
_entity_poly.entity_id
_entity_poly.type
_entity_poly.pdbx_seq_one_letter_code
_entity_poly.pdbx_strand_id
1 'polypeptide(L)'
;MPRRWASLPTSPASNCLSNKMDAVLLIRSSFILFAASILFLRSIPALRTRLLPYGSRAAEPASTKPGSKTTQNSIVETLLDSIAALQVPHSWFASFYAIAIASSVFWAAQLFWRGRAYELVARYVDDRQSMSVRQVGVVWAMMAAQGVRRLWECLALGKQSKSTMFVGHWVMGVWFYLVVGVAVWIEGVPVLQKHTLQLSDFSFAAPSAHSFVAILLFLVASGPQHDCHAYLASLKVYMVPQHPAFHQLVCPHYFAECLIYLAMAIQAAPSGHLFNGTLLCALVFVAVNLGVTADGTKKWYEDRFGVDSVKRKWKMIPFIF
;
A
#
# COMPACT_ATOMS: atom_id res chain seq x y z
N MET A 1 42.79 -42.14 -47.76
CA MET A 1 42.45 -40.74 -47.45
C MET A 1 41.06 -40.41 -47.97
N PRO A 2 40.08 -40.15 -47.09
CA PRO A 2 38.96 -39.29 -47.46
C PRO A 2 38.51 -38.28 -46.37
N ARG A 3 38.34 -37.03 -46.84
CA ARG A 3 37.33 -36.00 -46.53
C ARG A 3 37.00 -35.65 -45.07
N ARG A 4 37.53 -34.50 -44.63
CA ARG A 4 36.99 -33.66 -43.54
C ARG A 4 35.61 -33.13 -43.95
N TRP A 5 34.60 -33.39 -43.12
CA TRP A 5 33.32 -32.70 -43.16
C TRP A 5 33.39 -31.45 -42.28
N ALA A 6 33.07 -30.30 -42.89
CA ALA A 6 32.98 -29.02 -42.21
C ALA A 6 31.77 -29.00 -41.26
N SER A 7 32.00 -28.55 -40.03
CA SER A 7 30.96 -28.24 -39.06
C SER A 7 30.14 -27.04 -39.52
N LEU A 8 28.84 -27.24 -39.75
CA LEU A 8 27.87 -26.17 -39.97
C LEU A 8 27.72 -25.31 -38.71
N PRO A 9 27.63 -23.97 -38.83
CA PRO A 9 27.35 -23.10 -37.71
C PRO A 9 25.90 -23.33 -37.22
N THR A 10 25.76 -23.55 -35.92
CA THR A 10 24.47 -23.59 -35.22
C THR A 10 23.72 -22.27 -35.46
N SER A 11 22.52 -22.38 -36.01
CA SER A 11 21.61 -21.27 -36.30
C SER A 11 21.37 -20.35 -35.07
N PRO A 12 21.26 -19.03 -35.25
CA PRO A 12 20.92 -18.07 -34.19
C PRO A 12 19.42 -18.08 -33.88
N ALA A 13 18.84 -19.26 -33.64
CA ALA A 13 17.43 -19.42 -33.33
C ALA A 13 17.10 -19.30 -31.83
N SER A 14 18.05 -18.85 -31.00
CA SER A 14 17.86 -18.68 -29.55
C SER A 14 17.35 -17.29 -29.13
N ASN A 15 17.16 -16.36 -30.08
CA ASN A 15 16.85 -14.95 -29.77
C ASN A 15 15.38 -14.52 -30.02
N CYS A 16 14.43 -15.44 -30.17
CA CYS A 16 13.05 -15.06 -30.56
C CYS A 16 11.90 -15.57 -29.67
N LEU A 17 12.17 -16.02 -28.44
CA LEU A 17 11.12 -16.36 -27.47
C LEU A 17 11.64 -16.00 -26.06
N SER A 18 11.28 -14.86 -25.49
CA SER A 18 10.06 -14.77 -24.67
C SER A 18 9.77 -13.31 -24.33
N ASN A 19 9.01 -12.62 -25.18
CA ASN A 19 8.44 -11.30 -24.89
C ASN A 19 7.25 -11.44 -23.91
N LYS A 20 7.42 -12.23 -22.86
CA LYS A 20 6.42 -12.41 -21.80
C LYS A 20 6.51 -11.19 -20.89
N MET A 21 5.38 -10.56 -20.63
CA MET A 21 5.30 -9.49 -19.64
C MET A 21 5.68 -10.06 -18.27
N ASP A 22 6.79 -9.57 -17.73
CA ASP A 22 7.27 -9.95 -16.40
C ASP A 22 6.25 -9.51 -15.33
N ALA A 23 5.78 -10.47 -14.54
CA ALA A 23 4.79 -10.22 -13.49
C ALA A 23 5.33 -9.28 -12.40
N VAL A 24 6.65 -9.31 -12.13
CA VAL A 24 7.30 -8.38 -11.18
C VAL A 24 7.21 -6.96 -11.73
N LEU A 25 7.58 -6.75 -13.00
CA LEU A 25 7.47 -5.46 -13.65
C LEU A 25 6.02 -4.95 -13.68
N LEU A 26 5.05 -5.81 -14.00
CA LEU A 26 3.63 -5.43 -14.02
C LEU A 26 3.16 -4.92 -12.65
N ILE A 27 3.49 -5.63 -11.56
CA ILE A 27 3.13 -5.21 -10.20
C ILE A 27 3.79 -3.88 -9.86
N ARG A 28 5.10 -3.74 -10.12
CA ARG A 28 5.84 -2.48 -9.88
C ARG A 28 5.22 -1.31 -10.64
N SER A 29 4.99 -1.48 -11.94
CA SER A 29 4.37 -0.48 -12.80
C SER A 29 2.97 -0.10 -12.31
N SER A 30 2.19 -1.07 -11.83
CA SER A 30 0.85 -0.79 -11.30
C SER A 30 0.88 0.10 -10.05
N PHE A 31 1.77 -0.16 -9.08
CA PHE A 31 1.94 0.72 -7.92
C PHE A 31 2.33 2.15 -8.32
N ILE A 32 3.31 2.29 -9.22
CA ILE A 32 3.77 3.60 -9.67
C ILE A 32 2.69 4.33 -10.46
N LEU A 33 1.94 3.64 -11.33
CA LEU A 33 0.86 4.24 -12.10
C LEU A 33 -0.29 4.75 -11.21
N PHE A 34 -0.68 3.97 -10.20
CA PHE A 34 -1.70 4.42 -9.25
C PHE A 34 -1.21 5.58 -8.38
N ALA A 35 0.06 5.58 -7.96
CA ALA A 35 0.66 6.71 -7.26
C ALA A 35 0.65 7.98 -8.13
N ALA A 36 1.07 7.87 -9.39
CA ALA A 36 1.04 8.97 -10.35
C ALA A 36 -0.40 9.47 -10.60
N SER A 37 -1.37 8.56 -10.68
CA SER A 37 -2.78 8.89 -10.86
C SER A 37 -3.35 9.68 -9.67
N ILE A 38 -2.97 9.34 -8.44
CA ILE A 38 -3.34 10.12 -7.24
C ILE A 38 -2.77 11.54 -7.30
N LEU A 39 -1.49 11.68 -7.70
CA LEU A 39 -0.84 13.00 -7.84
C LEU A 39 -1.47 13.82 -8.98
N PHE A 40 -1.88 13.16 -10.07
CA PHE A 40 -2.62 13.79 -11.16
C PHE A 40 -3.99 14.30 -10.68
N LEU A 41 -4.78 13.45 -10.00
CA LEU A 41 -6.06 13.83 -9.41
C LEU A 41 -5.92 15.01 -8.43
N ARG A 42 -4.85 15.02 -7.64
CA ARG A 42 -4.54 16.11 -6.71
C ARG A 42 -4.18 17.41 -7.43
N SER A 43 -3.50 17.34 -8.58
CA SER A 43 -3.03 18.52 -9.31
C SER A 43 -4.16 19.30 -9.99
N ILE A 44 -5.28 18.63 -10.30
CA ILE A 44 -6.44 19.25 -10.97
C ILE A 44 -7.49 19.67 -9.93
N PRO A 45 -7.75 20.98 -9.71
CA PRO A 45 -8.67 21.43 -8.67
C PRO A 45 -10.06 20.81 -8.76
N ALA A 46 -10.63 20.68 -9.97
CA ALA A 46 -11.96 20.12 -10.20
C ALA A 46 -12.08 18.65 -9.76
N LEU A 47 -11.01 17.86 -9.90
CA LEU A 47 -10.96 16.47 -9.47
C LEU A 47 -10.63 16.38 -7.96
N ARG A 48 -9.65 17.18 -7.52
CA ARG A 48 -9.20 17.24 -6.13
C ARG A 48 -10.32 17.56 -5.15
N THR A 49 -11.19 18.52 -5.45
CA THR A 49 -12.26 18.94 -4.52
C THR A 49 -13.43 17.96 -4.48
N ARG A 50 -13.63 17.17 -5.53
CA ARG A 50 -14.77 16.24 -5.67
C ARG A 50 -14.45 14.82 -5.23
N LEU A 51 -13.27 14.32 -5.61
CA LEU A 51 -12.96 12.89 -5.53
C LEU A 51 -12.09 12.51 -4.33
N LEU A 52 -11.27 13.45 -3.81
CA LEU A 52 -10.31 13.17 -2.73
C LEU A 52 -10.84 13.35 -1.30
N PRO A 53 -11.73 14.31 -0.98
CA PRO A 53 -12.23 14.47 0.38
C PRO A 53 -13.15 13.32 0.78
N TYR A 54 -12.96 12.83 2.00
CA TYR A 54 -13.86 11.90 2.68
C TYR A 54 -13.67 12.02 4.20
N GLY A 55 -14.59 11.48 4.99
CA GLY A 55 -14.54 11.66 6.44
C GLY A 55 -14.96 13.08 6.84
N SER A 56 -14.29 13.60 7.87
CA SER A 56 -14.45 14.99 8.31
C SER A 56 -14.21 16.01 7.20
N ARG A 57 -13.38 15.67 6.21
CA ARG A 57 -13.00 16.55 5.10
C ARG A 57 -14.10 16.75 4.05
N ALA A 58 -15.10 15.87 4.01
CA ALA A 58 -16.25 16.00 3.10
C ALA A 58 -17.48 16.60 3.79
N ALA A 59 -17.49 16.67 5.13
CA ALA A 59 -18.67 17.01 5.92
C ALA A 59 -18.95 18.51 6.06
N GLU A 60 -18.05 19.39 5.59
CA GLU A 60 -18.25 20.83 5.66
C GLU A 60 -18.16 21.45 4.26
N PRO A 61 -19.26 22.04 3.74
CA PRO A 61 -19.14 23.02 2.68
C PRO A 61 -18.27 24.14 3.23
N ALA A 62 -17.20 24.50 2.52
CA ALA A 62 -16.55 25.78 2.73
C ALA A 62 -17.65 26.85 2.86
N SER A 63 -17.58 27.68 3.89
CA SER A 63 -18.49 28.79 4.18
C SER A 63 -18.58 29.71 2.95
N THR A 64 -19.47 29.34 2.03
CA THR A 64 -19.67 30.06 0.79
C THR A 64 -20.63 31.17 1.15
N LYS A 65 -20.12 32.41 1.18
CA LYS A 65 -20.94 33.61 1.27
C LYS A 65 -22.08 33.50 0.23
N PRO A 66 -23.34 33.77 0.61
CA PRO A 66 -24.46 33.68 -0.32
C PRO A 66 -24.36 34.88 -1.28
N GLY A 67 -23.85 34.63 -2.48
CA GLY A 67 -23.79 35.65 -3.51
C GLY A 67 -22.74 35.37 -4.56
N SER A 68 -23.06 34.55 -5.55
CA SER A 68 -22.57 34.71 -6.92
C SER A 68 -23.15 33.63 -7.85
N LYS A 69 -24.13 34.05 -8.64
CA LYS A 69 -24.43 33.67 -10.03
C LYS A 69 -24.47 32.18 -10.38
N THR A 70 -25.66 31.74 -10.78
CA THR A 70 -25.98 30.54 -11.55
C THR A 70 -25.13 30.47 -12.82
N THR A 71 -23.94 29.87 -12.73
CA THR A 71 -23.16 29.48 -13.91
C THR A 71 -23.79 28.21 -14.47
N GLN A 72 -24.09 28.18 -15.77
CA GLN A 72 -24.45 26.93 -16.43
C GLN A 72 -23.29 25.94 -16.25
N ASN A 73 -23.47 24.91 -15.43
CA ASN A 73 -22.46 23.88 -15.24
C ASN A 73 -22.19 23.23 -16.60
N SER A 74 -20.92 23.14 -16.98
CA SER A 74 -20.52 22.42 -18.18
C SER A 74 -20.94 20.95 -18.05
N ILE A 75 -21.27 20.30 -19.16
CA ILE A 75 -21.60 18.86 -19.20
C ILE A 75 -20.53 18.03 -18.47
N VAL A 76 -19.26 18.45 -18.60
CA VAL A 76 -18.13 17.81 -17.91
C VAL A 76 -18.25 17.93 -16.39
N GLU A 77 -18.68 19.07 -15.86
CA GLU A 77 -18.85 19.27 -14.41
C GLU A 77 -20.00 18.42 -13.87
N THR A 78 -21.13 18.35 -14.58
CA THR A 78 -22.26 17.49 -14.21
C THR A 78 -21.87 16.01 -14.20
N LEU A 79 -21.07 15.57 -15.18
CA LEU A 79 -20.53 14.21 -15.21
C LEU A 79 -19.59 13.95 -14.03
N LEU A 80 -18.68 14.88 -13.72
CA LEU A 80 -17.78 14.77 -12.58
C LEU A 80 -18.53 14.73 -11.24
N ASP A 81 -19.58 15.53 -11.09
CA ASP A 81 -20.46 15.51 -9.92
C ASP A 81 -21.20 14.17 -9.79
N SER A 82 -21.69 13.63 -10.90
CA SER A 82 -22.35 12.31 -10.95
C SER A 82 -21.39 11.18 -10.54
N ILE A 83 -20.14 11.25 -10.99
CA ILE A 83 -19.09 10.29 -10.59
C ILE A 83 -18.78 10.44 -9.10
N ALA A 84 -18.61 11.67 -8.61
CA ALA A 84 -18.29 11.93 -7.20
C ALA A 84 -19.40 11.52 -6.22
N ALA A 85 -20.65 11.46 -6.69
CA ALA A 85 -21.80 10.97 -5.94
C ALA A 85 -21.76 9.46 -5.69
N LEU A 86 -20.93 8.70 -6.43
CA LEU A 86 -20.73 7.27 -6.19
C LEU A 86 -19.90 7.07 -4.92
N GLN A 87 -20.60 6.94 -3.80
CA GLN A 87 -19.98 6.81 -2.49
C GLN A 87 -20.38 5.51 -1.79
N VAL A 88 -19.47 5.01 -0.97
CA VAL A 88 -19.67 3.85 -0.12
C VAL A 88 -19.58 4.26 1.36
N PRO A 89 -20.22 3.51 2.29
CA PRO A 89 -20.08 3.76 3.72
C PRO A 89 -18.62 3.70 4.16
N HIS A 90 -18.18 4.62 5.02
CA HIS A 90 -16.80 4.62 5.53
C HIS A 90 -16.48 3.34 6.33
N SER A 91 -17.49 2.65 6.88
CA SER A 91 -17.31 1.34 7.53
C SER A 91 -16.73 0.27 6.59
N TRP A 92 -16.87 0.42 5.27
CA TRP A 92 -16.26 -0.48 4.29
C TRP A 92 -14.72 -0.42 4.33
N PHE A 93 -14.11 0.55 5.01
CA PHE A 93 -12.68 0.56 5.27
C PHE A 93 -12.19 -0.73 5.97
N ALA A 94 -13.02 -1.35 6.81
CA ALA A 94 -12.68 -2.64 7.44
C ALA A 94 -12.53 -3.78 6.42
N SER A 95 -13.24 -3.71 5.28
CA SER A 95 -13.15 -4.73 4.21
C SER A 95 -11.75 -4.82 3.62
N PHE A 96 -10.98 -3.73 3.61
CA PHE A 96 -9.61 -3.73 3.12
C PHE A 96 -8.74 -4.74 3.87
N TYR A 97 -8.82 -4.76 5.20
CA TYR A 97 -8.04 -5.66 6.03
C TYR A 97 -8.59 -7.08 6.06
N ALA A 98 -9.92 -7.24 5.92
CA ALA A 98 -10.50 -8.56 5.69
C ALA A 98 -9.98 -9.19 4.38
N ILE A 99 -9.91 -8.39 3.31
CA ILE A 99 -9.32 -8.80 2.02
C ILE A 99 -7.82 -9.08 2.17
N ALA A 100 -7.08 -8.26 2.94
CA ALA A 100 -5.66 -8.50 3.22
C ALA A 100 -5.44 -9.87 3.88
N ILE A 101 -6.23 -10.21 4.92
CA ILE A 101 -6.14 -11.49 5.62
C ILE A 101 -6.55 -12.64 4.68
N ALA A 102 -7.65 -12.48 3.94
CA ALA A 102 -8.12 -13.48 2.97
C ALA A 102 -7.05 -13.74 1.89
N SER A 103 -6.42 -12.68 1.38
CA SER A 103 -5.31 -12.73 0.43
C SER A 103 -4.11 -13.47 1.03
N SER A 104 -3.71 -13.16 2.27
CA SER A 104 -2.61 -13.85 2.95
C SER A 104 -2.90 -15.35 3.14
N VAL A 105 -4.10 -15.73 3.57
CA VAL A 105 -4.52 -17.13 3.73
C VAL A 105 -4.54 -17.85 2.37
N PHE A 106 -5.12 -17.21 1.35
CA PHE A 106 -5.17 -17.75 0.00
C PHE A 106 -3.76 -18.02 -0.55
N TRP A 107 -2.85 -17.05 -0.45
CA TRP A 107 -1.49 -17.21 -0.97
C TRP A 107 -0.66 -18.20 -0.15
N ALA A 108 -0.83 -18.26 1.18
CA ALA A 108 -0.22 -19.32 1.99
C ALA A 108 -0.63 -20.71 1.47
N ALA A 109 -1.93 -20.92 1.27
CA ALA A 109 -2.46 -22.17 0.72
C ALA A 109 -1.86 -22.47 -0.68
N GLN A 110 -1.84 -21.50 -1.59
CA GLN A 110 -1.28 -21.68 -2.93
C GLN A 110 0.22 -21.99 -2.91
N LEU A 111 0.99 -21.39 -2.01
CA LEU A 111 2.43 -21.60 -1.88
C LEU A 111 2.76 -22.97 -1.26
N PHE A 112 2.05 -23.37 -0.18
CA PHE A 112 2.29 -24.65 0.48
C PHE A 112 1.87 -25.85 -0.38
N TRP A 113 0.71 -25.77 -1.05
CA TRP A 113 0.18 -26.88 -1.85
C TRP A 113 0.50 -26.80 -3.34
N ARG A 114 1.39 -25.87 -3.75
CA ARG A 114 1.71 -25.60 -5.17
C ARG A 114 0.45 -25.48 -6.03
N GLY A 115 -0.46 -24.62 -5.59
CA GLY A 115 -1.73 -24.41 -6.26
C GLY A 115 -1.60 -23.74 -7.62
N ARG A 116 -2.63 -23.90 -8.46
CA ARG A 116 -2.67 -23.39 -9.85
C ARG A 116 -2.44 -21.89 -9.98
N ALA A 117 -2.89 -21.09 -9.00
CA ALA A 117 -2.72 -19.64 -9.05
C ALA A 117 -1.25 -19.24 -8.84
N TYR A 118 -0.55 -19.91 -7.91
CA TYR A 118 0.90 -19.75 -7.75
C TYR A 118 1.62 -20.15 -9.04
N GLU A 119 1.33 -21.34 -9.59
CA GLU A 119 1.97 -21.80 -10.83
C GLU A 119 1.73 -20.85 -12.01
N LEU A 120 0.54 -20.26 -12.11
CA LEU A 120 0.22 -19.30 -13.16
C LEU A 120 1.11 -18.06 -13.06
N VAL A 121 1.25 -17.47 -11.87
CA VAL A 121 2.11 -16.30 -11.65
C VAL A 121 3.57 -16.66 -11.86
N ALA A 122 4.02 -17.81 -11.34
CA ALA A 122 5.41 -18.24 -11.38
C ALA A 122 5.95 -18.44 -12.82
N ARG A 123 5.08 -18.72 -13.80
CA ARG A 123 5.45 -18.82 -15.23
C ARG A 123 5.90 -17.50 -15.86
N TYR A 124 5.64 -16.38 -15.21
CA TYR A 124 5.92 -15.02 -15.70
C TYR A 124 6.95 -14.28 -14.83
N VAL A 125 7.70 -14.99 -13.99
CA VAL A 125 8.78 -14.41 -13.18
C VAL A 125 10.14 -14.94 -13.67
N ASP A 126 11.12 -14.05 -13.80
CA ASP A 126 12.49 -14.38 -14.21
C ASP A 126 13.32 -14.94 -13.04
N ASP A 127 14.29 -15.82 -13.32
CA ASP A 127 15.11 -16.56 -12.33
C ASP A 127 16.42 -15.83 -11.95
N ARG A 128 16.49 -14.50 -12.12
CA ARG A 128 17.75 -13.75 -11.95
C ARG A 128 18.14 -13.50 -10.49
N GLN A 129 17.17 -13.16 -9.65
CA GLN A 129 17.40 -12.78 -8.26
C GLN A 129 16.24 -13.27 -7.41
N SER A 130 16.53 -13.70 -6.17
CA SER A 130 15.53 -14.29 -5.30
C SER A 130 15.69 -13.85 -3.86
N MET A 131 14.55 -13.76 -3.18
CA MET A 131 14.47 -13.91 -1.73
C MET A 131 14.84 -15.35 -1.32
N SER A 132 15.23 -15.54 -0.07
CA SER A 132 15.24 -16.87 0.57
C SER A 132 13.82 -17.30 0.99
N VAL A 133 13.59 -18.61 1.13
CA VAL A 133 12.31 -19.17 1.62
C VAL A 133 11.91 -18.57 2.97
N ARG A 134 12.88 -18.40 3.87
CA ARG A 134 12.66 -17.79 5.17
C ARG A 134 12.21 -16.34 5.06
N GLN A 135 12.81 -15.55 4.16
CA GLN A 135 12.40 -14.17 3.95
C GLN A 135 10.95 -14.09 3.46
N VAL A 136 10.55 -14.97 2.53
CA VAL A 136 9.16 -15.07 2.05
C VAL A 136 8.21 -15.31 3.23
N GLY A 137 8.50 -16.30 4.08
CA GLY A 137 7.67 -16.59 5.25
C GLY A 137 7.57 -15.43 6.23
N VAL A 138 8.69 -14.78 6.55
CA VAL A 138 8.71 -13.67 7.52
C VAL A 138 7.96 -12.45 6.97
N VAL A 139 8.17 -12.05 5.71
CA VAL A 139 7.46 -10.89 5.16
C VAL A 139 5.97 -11.16 4.97
N TRP A 140 5.59 -12.40 4.60
CA TRP A 140 4.20 -12.84 4.60
C TRP A 140 3.59 -12.73 6.00
N ALA A 141 4.31 -13.17 7.04
CA ALA A 141 3.84 -13.09 8.42
C ALA A 141 3.71 -11.63 8.89
N MET A 142 4.62 -10.74 8.50
CA MET A 142 4.52 -9.29 8.77
C MET A 142 3.26 -8.70 8.13
N MET A 143 2.99 -9.03 6.86
CA MET A 143 1.79 -8.56 6.16
C MET A 143 0.50 -9.11 6.77
N ALA A 144 0.49 -10.39 7.17
CA ALA A 144 -0.64 -11.00 7.87
C ALA A 144 -0.88 -10.38 9.25
N ALA A 145 0.18 -10.18 10.04
CA ALA A 145 0.10 -9.54 11.35
C ALA A 145 -0.40 -8.09 11.25
N GLN A 146 0.09 -7.34 10.26
CA GLN A 146 -0.41 -6.01 9.92
C GLN A 146 -1.92 -6.06 9.61
N GLY A 147 -2.34 -6.95 8.71
CA GLY A 147 -3.75 -7.11 8.33
C GLY A 147 -4.66 -7.45 9.52
N VAL A 148 -4.27 -8.44 10.34
CA VAL A 148 -5.02 -8.87 11.54
C VAL A 148 -5.15 -7.72 12.53
N ARG A 149 -4.04 -7.07 12.88
CA ARG A 149 -4.06 -5.94 13.83
C ARG A 149 -4.96 -4.82 13.34
N ARG A 150 -4.83 -4.42 12.07
CA ARG A 150 -5.62 -3.34 11.48
C ARG A 150 -7.11 -3.69 11.37
N LEU A 151 -7.45 -4.93 11.05
CA LEU A 151 -8.84 -5.39 11.07
C LEU A 151 -9.40 -5.33 12.50
N TRP A 152 -8.67 -5.86 13.47
CA TRP A 152 -9.08 -5.84 14.87
C TRP A 152 -9.28 -4.41 15.36
N GLU A 153 -8.37 -3.48 15.08
CA GLU A 153 -8.53 -2.06 15.40
C GLU A 153 -9.80 -1.47 14.78
N CYS A 154 -10.11 -1.80 13.52
CA CYS A 154 -11.30 -1.30 12.85
C CYS A 154 -12.59 -1.84 13.49
N LEU A 155 -12.60 -3.08 13.95
CA LEU A 155 -13.77 -3.72 14.57
C LEU A 155 -13.93 -3.32 16.05
N ALA A 156 -12.82 -3.25 16.80
CA ALA A 156 -12.82 -2.99 18.23
C ALA A 156 -12.91 -1.50 18.58
N LEU A 157 -12.29 -0.63 17.76
CA LEU A 157 -12.25 0.82 17.99
C LEU A 157 -13.23 1.58 17.09
N GLY A 158 -13.79 0.92 16.08
CA GLY A 158 -14.68 1.52 15.09
C GLY A 158 -15.95 2.08 15.73
N LYS A 159 -16.17 3.39 15.60
CA LYS A 159 -17.44 4.03 15.93
C LYS A 159 -18.32 4.07 14.68
N GLN A 160 -19.61 3.81 14.85
CA GLN A 160 -20.56 3.95 13.77
C GLN A 160 -20.63 5.42 13.32
N SER A 161 -20.30 5.66 12.06
CA SER A 161 -20.28 7.00 11.46
C SER A 161 -21.18 7.01 10.23
N LYS A 162 -21.89 8.13 10.04
CA LYS A 162 -22.65 8.40 8.79
C LYS A 162 -21.73 8.87 7.66
N SER A 163 -20.42 8.96 7.90
CA SER A 163 -19.45 9.34 6.88
C SER A 163 -19.41 8.32 5.74
N THR A 164 -19.19 8.85 4.55
CA THR A 164 -19.00 8.10 3.31
C THR A 164 -17.62 8.42 2.72
N MET A 165 -17.21 7.63 1.72
CA MET A 165 -16.02 7.86 0.90
C MET A 165 -16.31 7.55 -0.56
N PHE A 166 -15.65 8.24 -1.49
CA PHE A 166 -15.77 7.96 -2.92
C PHE A 166 -15.41 6.49 -3.24
N VAL A 167 -16.24 5.83 -4.05
CA VAL A 167 -16.08 4.40 -4.41
C VAL A 167 -14.71 4.11 -5.06
N GLY A 168 -14.13 5.07 -5.77
CA GLY A 168 -12.80 4.91 -6.37
C GLY A 168 -11.70 4.69 -5.33
N HIS A 169 -11.78 5.33 -4.16
CA HIS A 169 -10.85 5.03 -3.06
C HIS A 169 -11.06 3.62 -2.52
N TRP A 170 -12.30 3.13 -2.48
CA TRP A 170 -12.59 1.78 -2.05
C TRP A 170 -12.03 0.73 -3.03
N VAL A 171 -12.30 0.90 -4.33
CA VAL A 171 -11.75 0.03 -5.38
C VAL A 171 -10.21 0.04 -5.35
N MET A 172 -9.60 1.22 -5.19
CA MET A 172 -8.15 1.33 -5.07
C MET A 172 -7.59 0.62 -3.83
N GLY A 173 -8.28 0.70 -2.68
CA GLY A 173 -7.91 -0.06 -1.49
C GLY A 173 -7.99 -1.58 -1.69
N VAL A 174 -9.06 -2.06 -2.32
CA VAL A 174 -9.22 -3.48 -2.68
C VAL A 174 -8.09 -3.94 -3.60
N TRP A 175 -7.84 -3.18 -4.67
CA TRP A 175 -6.74 -3.44 -5.60
C TRP A 175 -5.39 -3.53 -4.86
N PHE A 176 -5.10 -2.57 -3.99
CA PHE A 176 -3.84 -2.52 -3.25
C PHE A 176 -3.63 -3.79 -2.42
N TYR A 177 -4.62 -4.24 -1.63
CA TYR A 177 -4.47 -5.41 -0.78
C TYR A 177 -4.42 -6.74 -1.55
N LEU A 178 -5.05 -6.82 -2.72
CA LEU A 178 -4.90 -7.96 -3.62
C LEU A 178 -3.49 -8.01 -4.22
N VAL A 179 -2.98 -6.89 -4.72
CA VAL A 179 -1.67 -6.81 -5.38
C VAL A 179 -0.53 -6.95 -4.38
N VAL A 180 -0.61 -6.31 -3.21
CA VAL A 180 0.44 -6.44 -2.18
C VAL A 180 0.52 -7.87 -1.63
N GLY A 181 -0.60 -8.60 -1.59
CA GLY A 181 -0.63 -10.02 -1.23
C GLY A 181 0.17 -10.91 -2.20
N VAL A 182 0.35 -10.49 -3.45
CA VAL A 182 1.28 -11.11 -4.41
C VAL A 182 2.70 -10.56 -4.24
N ALA A 183 2.83 -9.24 -4.09
CA ALA A 183 4.11 -8.54 -3.97
C ALA A 183 5.01 -9.07 -2.85
N VAL A 184 4.42 -9.53 -1.73
CA VAL A 184 5.18 -10.04 -0.58
C VAL A 184 5.96 -11.33 -0.87
N TRP A 185 5.59 -12.10 -1.90
CA TRP A 185 6.28 -13.36 -2.22
C TRP A 185 6.77 -13.48 -3.66
N ILE A 186 6.36 -12.58 -4.57
CA ILE A 186 6.64 -12.71 -6.01
C ILE A 186 8.15 -12.75 -6.33
N GLU A 187 8.97 -11.96 -5.64
CA GLU A 187 10.44 -11.99 -5.80
C GLU A 187 11.10 -13.20 -5.11
N GLY A 188 10.33 -14.06 -4.45
CA GLY A 188 10.76 -15.36 -3.96
C GLY A 188 10.44 -16.51 -4.92
N VAL A 189 9.73 -16.27 -6.03
CA VAL A 189 9.38 -17.33 -6.99
C VAL A 189 10.60 -18.17 -7.42
N PRO A 190 11.76 -17.59 -7.74
CA PRO A 190 12.93 -18.36 -8.18
C PRO A 190 13.37 -19.45 -7.19
N VAL A 191 13.39 -19.16 -5.88
CA VAL A 191 13.71 -20.18 -4.85
C VAL A 191 12.54 -21.14 -4.63
N LEU A 192 11.30 -20.65 -4.70
CA LEU A 192 10.08 -21.46 -4.49
C LEU A 192 9.81 -22.46 -5.63
N GLN A 193 10.32 -22.21 -6.83
CA GLN A 193 10.26 -23.19 -7.93
C GLN A 193 11.17 -24.38 -7.65
N LYS A 194 12.34 -24.11 -7.06
CA LYS A 194 13.39 -25.09 -6.75
C LYS A 194 13.16 -25.84 -5.43
N HIS A 195 12.28 -25.34 -4.57
CA HIS A 195 12.01 -25.88 -3.23
C HIS A 195 10.51 -26.06 -2.98
N THR A 196 10.10 -27.15 -2.34
CA THR A 196 8.71 -27.32 -1.88
C THR A 196 8.66 -26.95 -0.41
N LEU A 197 7.76 -26.01 -0.05
CA LEU A 197 7.64 -25.54 1.33
C LEU A 197 7.30 -26.68 2.29
N GLN A 198 8.02 -26.72 3.40
CA GLN A 198 7.81 -27.63 4.53
C GLN A 198 7.71 -26.83 5.83
N LEU A 199 7.06 -27.38 6.85
CA LEU A 199 6.96 -26.72 8.16
C LEU A 199 8.35 -26.50 8.81
N SER A 200 9.32 -27.36 8.50
CA SER A 200 10.71 -27.25 8.96
C SER A 200 11.42 -25.99 8.45
N ASP A 201 11.01 -25.43 7.30
CA ASP A 201 11.56 -24.19 6.74
C ASP A 201 11.30 -22.97 7.64
N PHE A 202 10.30 -23.09 8.51
CA PHE A 202 9.89 -22.04 9.46
C PHE A 202 10.24 -22.40 10.91
N SER A 203 11.11 -23.39 11.12
CA SER A 203 11.68 -23.65 12.43
C SER A 203 12.40 -22.42 12.99
N PHE A 204 12.32 -22.26 14.31
CA PHE A 204 12.95 -21.12 14.98
C PHE A 204 14.45 -21.14 14.73
N ALA A 205 14.99 -20.00 14.31
CA ALA A 205 16.42 -19.76 14.27
C ALA A 205 16.67 -18.28 14.50
N ALA A 206 17.89 -17.95 14.91
CA ALA A 206 18.28 -16.56 15.08
C ALA A 206 18.10 -15.79 13.75
N PRO A 207 17.47 -14.60 13.78
CA PRO A 207 17.35 -13.78 12.58
C PRO A 207 18.74 -13.33 12.12
N SER A 208 18.92 -13.19 10.81
CA SER A 208 20.08 -12.45 10.28
C SER A 208 20.05 -11.01 10.81
N ALA A 209 21.21 -10.33 10.87
CA ALA A 209 21.26 -8.92 11.31
C ALA A 209 20.28 -8.02 10.54
N HIS A 210 20.19 -8.25 9.23
CA HIS A 210 19.24 -7.57 8.37
C HIS A 210 17.78 -7.85 8.73
N SER A 211 17.42 -9.13 8.96
CA SER A 211 16.07 -9.48 9.41
C SER A 211 15.74 -8.95 10.80
N PHE A 212 16.73 -8.93 11.70
CA PHE A 212 16.56 -8.36 13.03
C PHE A 212 16.20 -6.86 12.95
N VAL A 213 16.94 -6.09 12.15
CA VAL A 213 16.65 -4.66 11.93
C VAL A 213 15.26 -4.46 11.33
N ALA A 214 14.88 -5.25 10.33
CA ALA A 214 13.57 -5.16 9.70
C ALA A 214 12.43 -5.47 10.68
N ILE A 215 12.55 -6.55 11.45
CA ILE A 215 11.55 -6.95 12.46
C ILE A 215 11.44 -5.88 13.55
N LEU A 216 12.57 -5.36 14.04
CA LEU A 216 12.57 -4.29 15.03
C LEU A 216 11.86 -3.03 14.52
N LEU A 217 12.17 -2.60 13.29
CA LEU A 217 11.51 -1.44 12.66
C LEU A 217 10.00 -1.67 12.52
N PHE A 218 9.58 -2.86 12.08
CA PHE A 218 8.17 -3.20 11.95
C PHE A 218 7.42 -3.12 13.27
N LEU A 219 7.98 -3.66 14.36
CA LEU A 219 7.38 -3.62 15.68
C LEU A 219 7.31 -2.18 16.23
N VAL A 220 8.43 -1.45 16.13
CA VAL A 220 8.53 -0.05 16.58
C VAL A 220 7.64 0.89 15.77
N ALA A 221 7.30 0.56 14.53
CA ALA A 221 6.34 1.33 13.74
C ALA A 221 4.88 0.91 14.02
N SER A 222 4.63 -0.39 14.21
CA SER A 222 3.28 -0.93 14.46
C SER A 222 2.67 -0.43 15.78
N GLY A 223 3.47 -0.33 16.84
CA GLY A 223 2.99 0.15 18.15
C GLY A 223 2.48 1.60 18.12
N PRO A 224 3.32 2.60 17.78
CA PRO A 224 2.90 3.99 17.67
C PRO A 224 1.76 4.20 16.66
N GLN A 225 1.69 3.40 15.59
CA GLN A 225 0.53 3.42 14.71
C GLN A 225 -0.74 3.03 15.47
N HIS A 226 -0.74 1.88 16.14
CA HIS A 226 -1.86 1.41 16.96
C HIS A 226 -2.29 2.49 17.97
N ASP A 227 -1.33 3.03 18.73
CA ASP A 227 -1.59 4.04 19.76
C ASP A 227 -2.24 5.30 19.18
N CYS A 228 -1.76 5.75 18.01
CA CYS A 228 -2.37 6.88 17.32
C CYS A 228 -3.81 6.58 16.88
N HIS A 229 -4.08 5.38 16.38
CA HIS A 229 -5.43 4.97 15.99
C HIS A 229 -6.36 4.86 17.20
N ALA A 230 -5.92 4.24 18.29
CA ALA A 230 -6.65 4.16 19.54
C ALA A 230 -6.95 5.56 20.12
N TYR A 231 -5.95 6.44 20.14
CA TYR A 231 -6.13 7.82 20.58
C TYR A 231 -7.15 8.57 19.73
N LEU A 232 -7.03 8.53 18.41
CA LEU A 232 -7.98 9.19 17.51
C LEU A 232 -9.39 8.64 17.66
N ALA A 233 -9.54 7.32 17.83
CA ALA A 233 -10.83 6.69 18.06
C ALA A 233 -11.44 7.10 19.42
N SER A 234 -10.62 7.39 20.43
CA SER A 234 -11.09 7.82 21.75
C SER A 234 -11.72 9.21 21.76
N LEU A 235 -11.36 10.08 20.79
CA LEU A 235 -11.88 11.43 20.69
C LEU A 235 -13.40 11.43 20.51
N LYS A 236 -14.10 12.24 21.32
CA LYS A 236 -15.58 12.37 21.30
C LYS A 236 -16.06 13.36 20.24
N VAL A 237 -15.25 14.37 19.96
CA VAL A 237 -15.49 15.40 18.95
C VAL A 237 -14.24 15.57 18.12
N TYR A 238 -14.38 16.05 16.89
CA TYR A 238 -13.21 16.43 16.13
C TYR A 238 -12.51 17.60 16.81
N MET A 239 -11.22 17.42 17.09
CA MET A 239 -10.33 18.40 17.71
C MET A 239 -8.90 18.16 17.25
N VAL A 240 -8.03 19.16 17.40
CA VAL A 240 -6.60 18.97 17.12
C VAL A 240 -6.00 18.01 18.14
N PRO A 241 -5.40 16.88 17.71
CA PRO A 241 -4.77 15.89 18.58
C PRO A 241 -3.68 16.50 19.48
N GLN A 242 -3.76 16.20 20.77
CA GLN A 242 -2.82 16.66 21.80
C GLN A 242 -1.87 15.55 22.30
N HIS A 243 -2.04 14.32 21.80
CA HIS A 243 -1.15 13.22 22.16
C HIS A 243 0.29 13.52 21.68
N PRO A 244 1.35 13.15 22.44
CA PRO A 244 2.74 13.46 22.10
C PRO A 244 3.16 13.08 20.67
N ALA A 245 2.66 11.95 20.16
CA ALA A 245 2.91 11.51 18.78
C ALA A 245 2.48 12.54 17.71
N PHE A 246 1.51 13.41 18.03
CA PHE A 246 0.97 14.43 17.13
C PHE A 246 1.57 15.83 17.37
N HIS A 247 2.57 15.97 18.26
CA HIS A 247 3.18 17.29 18.51
C HIS A 247 3.88 17.84 17.27
N GLN A 248 4.61 16.98 16.56
CA GLN A 248 5.40 17.34 15.39
C GLN A 248 4.67 17.04 14.07
N LEU A 249 3.78 16.05 14.06
CA LEU A 249 3.12 15.55 12.86
C LEU A 249 1.60 15.69 12.94
N VAL A 250 0.97 16.02 11.81
CA VAL A 250 -0.49 15.99 11.68
C VAL A 250 -1.00 14.54 11.61
N CYS A 251 -0.30 13.69 10.85
CA CYS A 251 -0.66 12.29 10.65
C CYS A 251 0.51 11.33 10.95
N PRO A 252 0.96 11.22 12.22
CA PRO A 252 2.06 10.32 12.61
C PRO A 252 1.78 8.84 12.30
N HIS A 253 0.53 8.40 12.42
CA HIS A 253 0.11 7.04 12.09
C HIS A 253 0.30 6.67 10.61
N TYR A 254 0.26 7.66 9.71
CA TYR A 254 0.55 7.43 8.29
C TYR A 254 2.04 7.28 8.02
N PHE A 255 2.88 8.04 8.72
CA PHE A 255 4.32 7.84 8.67
C PHE A 255 4.71 6.47 9.21
N ALA A 256 4.10 6.05 10.32
CA ALA A 256 4.27 4.70 10.84
C ALA A 256 3.87 3.61 9.83
N GLU A 257 2.80 3.79 9.04
CA GLU A 257 2.46 2.87 7.95
C GLU A 257 3.60 2.80 6.92
N CYS A 258 4.17 3.93 6.51
CA CYS A 258 5.33 3.95 5.60
C CYS A 258 6.52 3.17 6.18
N LEU A 259 6.80 3.30 7.48
CA LEU A 259 7.89 2.55 8.13
C LEU A 259 7.61 1.04 8.17
N ILE A 260 6.34 0.63 8.26
CA ILE A 260 5.94 -0.79 8.19
C ILE A 260 6.22 -1.37 6.79
N TYR A 261 5.87 -0.65 5.73
CA TYR A 261 6.21 -1.09 4.36
C TYR A 261 7.71 -1.03 4.08
N LEU A 262 8.42 -0.05 4.63
CA LEU A 262 9.89 0.01 4.56
C LEU A 262 10.50 -1.21 5.25
N ALA A 263 10.01 -1.58 6.43
CA ALA A 263 10.48 -2.77 7.14
C ALA A 263 10.25 -4.06 6.33
N MET A 264 9.09 -4.20 5.67
CA MET A 264 8.84 -5.33 4.77
C MET A 264 9.76 -5.31 3.55
N ALA A 265 10.01 -4.13 2.96
CA ALA A 265 10.94 -3.98 1.84
C ALA A 265 12.38 -4.32 2.22
N ILE A 266 12.82 -3.94 3.43
CA ILE A 266 14.09 -4.40 4.00
C ILE A 266 14.02 -5.92 4.13
N GLN A 267 13.12 -6.49 4.93
CA GLN A 267 13.05 -7.94 5.19
C GLN A 267 13.12 -8.81 3.92
N ALA A 268 12.41 -8.39 2.86
CA ALA A 268 12.33 -9.11 1.59
C ALA A 268 13.45 -8.78 0.59
N ALA A 269 14.50 -8.07 0.99
CA ALA A 269 15.60 -7.73 0.09
C ALA A 269 16.34 -8.99 -0.41
N PRO A 270 16.45 -9.19 -1.74
CA PRO A 270 17.29 -10.26 -2.30
C PRO A 270 18.76 -10.10 -1.92
N SER A 271 19.54 -11.18 -2.02
CA SER A 271 20.97 -11.13 -1.74
C SER A 271 21.67 -10.03 -2.55
N GLY A 272 22.54 -9.26 -1.86
CA GLY A 272 23.26 -8.13 -2.47
C GLY A 272 22.45 -6.84 -2.59
N HIS A 273 21.18 -6.80 -2.16
CA HIS A 273 20.34 -5.61 -2.18
C HIS A 273 19.96 -5.19 -0.76
N LEU A 274 19.75 -3.89 -0.57
CA LEU A 274 19.27 -3.33 0.71
C LEU A 274 17.75 -3.41 0.84
N PHE A 275 17.04 -3.48 -0.29
CA PHE A 275 15.59 -3.43 -0.33
C PHE A 275 15.02 -4.31 -1.45
N ASN A 276 13.81 -4.81 -1.24
CA ASN A 276 12.97 -5.42 -2.24
C ASN A 276 12.34 -4.35 -3.15
N GLY A 277 12.61 -4.40 -4.45
CA GLY A 277 12.15 -3.38 -5.38
C GLY A 277 10.62 -3.31 -5.50
N THR A 278 9.93 -4.44 -5.44
CA THR A 278 8.46 -4.49 -5.55
C THR A 278 7.78 -3.85 -4.34
N LEU A 279 8.26 -4.16 -3.13
CA LEU A 279 7.74 -3.54 -1.90
C LEU A 279 8.15 -2.08 -1.75
N LEU A 280 9.26 -1.64 -2.35
CA LEU A 280 9.56 -0.21 -2.48
C LEU A 280 8.55 0.52 -3.38
N CYS A 281 8.12 -0.08 -4.50
CA CYS A 281 7.05 0.50 -5.31
C CYS A 281 5.73 0.56 -4.52
N ALA A 282 5.40 -0.47 -3.73
CA ALA A 282 4.24 -0.45 -2.84
C ALA A 282 4.36 0.66 -1.79
N LEU A 283 5.54 0.85 -1.18
CA LEU A 283 5.81 1.96 -0.25
C LEU A 283 5.62 3.33 -0.91
N VAL A 284 6.08 3.52 -2.15
CA VAL A 284 5.85 4.78 -2.89
C VAL A 284 4.35 5.05 -3.05
N PHE A 285 3.58 4.04 -3.43
CA PHE A 285 2.12 4.17 -3.51
C PHE A 285 1.50 4.55 -2.15
N VAL A 286 1.88 3.85 -1.07
CA VAL A 286 1.38 4.12 0.29
C VAL A 286 1.72 5.55 0.73
N ALA A 287 2.97 5.97 0.54
CA ALA A 287 3.43 7.31 0.91
C ALA A 287 2.70 8.39 0.13
N VAL A 288 2.45 8.20 -1.17
CA VAL A 288 1.67 9.15 -1.98
C VAL A 288 0.21 9.20 -1.54
N ASN A 289 -0.45 8.04 -1.42
CA ASN A 289 -1.85 7.95 -1.03
C ASN A 289 -2.12 8.60 0.35
N LEU A 290 -1.28 8.25 1.33
CA LEU A 290 -1.39 8.81 2.66
C LEU A 290 -0.90 10.26 2.73
N GLY A 291 0.09 10.65 1.93
CA GLY A 291 0.58 12.03 1.86
C GLY A 291 -0.46 13.00 1.29
N VAL A 292 -1.22 12.59 0.28
CA VAL A 292 -2.38 13.37 -0.22
C VAL A 292 -3.45 13.49 0.86
N THR A 293 -3.72 12.41 1.57
CA THR A 293 -4.67 12.38 2.69
C THR A 293 -4.23 13.31 3.82
N ALA A 294 -2.96 13.27 4.23
CA ALA A 294 -2.37 14.11 5.27
C ALA A 294 -2.41 15.61 4.94
N ASP A 295 -2.17 15.95 3.67
CA ASP A 295 -2.30 17.33 3.19
C ASP A 295 -3.73 17.86 3.35
N GLY A 296 -4.72 17.06 2.95
CA GLY A 296 -6.12 17.40 3.14
C GLY A 296 -6.50 17.51 4.61
N THR A 297 -5.95 16.63 5.46
CA THR A 297 -6.17 16.69 6.91
C THR A 297 -5.58 17.95 7.54
N LYS A 298 -4.37 18.38 7.13
CA LYS A 298 -3.78 19.63 7.63
C LYS A 298 -4.64 20.84 7.25
N LYS A 299 -5.06 20.95 5.99
CA LYS A 299 -5.95 22.02 5.53
C LYS A 299 -7.27 22.06 6.30
N TRP A 300 -7.86 20.88 6.51
CA TRP A 300 -9.09 20.77 7.29
C TRP A 300 -8.91 21.26 8.74
N TYR A 301 -7.77 20.97 9.38
CA TYR A 301 -7.46 21.54 10.70
C TYR A 301 -7.28 23.07 10.66
N GLU A 302 -6.60 23.59 9.64
CA GLU A 302 -6.40 25.04 9.45
C GLU A 302 -7.75 25.77 9.28
N ASP A 303 -8.64 25.22 8.46
CA ASP A 303 -9.98 25.78 8.20
C ASP A 303 -10.88 25.72 9.45
N ARG A 304 -10.80 24.62 10.21
CA ARG A 304 -11.70 24.37 11.34
C ARG A 304 -11.23 25.00 12.66
N PHE A 305 -9.92 25.03 12.91
CA PHE A 305 -9.34 25.45 14.21
C PHE A 305 -8.35 26.61 14.06
N GLY A 306 -8.21 27.18 12.87
CA GLY A 306 -7.28 28.26 12.57
C GLY A 306 -5.88 27.75 12.22
N VAL A 307 -5.18 28.52 11.38
CA VAL A 307 -3.86 28.16 10.83
C VAL A 307 -2.83 27.86 11.92
N ASP A 308 -2.83 28.65 13.01
CA ASP A 308 -1.84 28.51 14.08
C ASP A 308 -1.94 27.17 14.84
N SER A 309 -3.07 26.46 14.74
CA SER A 309 -3.29 25.18 15.40
C SER A 309 -2.37 24.05 14.88
N VAL A 310 -1.94 24.13 13.61
CA VAL A 310 -1.12 23.11 12.95
C VAL A 310 0.05 23.69 12.13
N LYS A 311 0.26 25.01 12.16
CA LYS A 311 1.31 25.71 11.41
C LYS A 311 2.70 25.10 11.58
N ARG A 312 3.07 24.74 12.81
CA ARG A 312 4.38 24.18 13.17
C ARG A 312 4.51 22.67 12.96
N LYS A 313 3.46 21.99 12.48
CA LYS A 313 3.44 20.53 12.29
C LYS A 313 3.74 20.17 10.84
N TRP A 314 4.60 19.18 10.61
CA TRP A 314 4.69 18.52 9.29
C TRP A 314 3.45 17.66 9.06
N LYS A 315 3.08 17.43 7.81
CA LYS A 315 1.86 16.70 7.44
C LYS A 315 1.99 15.22 7.79
N MET A 316 3.13 14.62 7.47
CA MET A 316 3.37 13.19 7.60
C MET A 316 4.84 12.85 7.88
N ILE A 317 5.79 13.29 7.06
CA ILE A 317 7.20 12.91 7.18
C ILE A 317 7.97 14.00 7.94
N PRO A 318 8.59 13.69 9.08
CA PRO A 318 9.28 14.69 9.88
C PRO A 318 10.40 15.34 9.07
N PHE A 319 10.55 16.65 9.23
CA PHE A 319 11.55 17.48 8.52
C PHE A 319 11.42 17.57 6.99
N ILE A 320 10.43 16.89 6.39
CA ILE A 320 10.27 16.82 4.93
C ILE A 320 8.89 17.32 4.50
N PHE A 321 7.81 16.70 4.98
CA PHE A 321 6.47 16.94 4.45
C PHE A 321 5.40 16.86 5.52
#